data_AF-A0A0R1KHY9-F1
#
_entry.id   AF-A0A0R1KHY9-F1
#
_cell.length_a   1.000
_cell.length_b   1.000
_cell.length_c   1.000
_cell.angle_alpha   90.00
_cell.angle_beta   90.00
_cell.angle_gamma   90.00
#
_symmetry.space_group_name_H-M   'P 1'
#
loop_
_entity.id
_entity.type
_entity.pdbx_description
1 polymer ?
#
loop_
_entity_poly.entity_id
_entity_poly.type
_entity_poly.pdbx_seq_one_letter_code
_entity_poly.pdbx_strand_id
1 'polypeptide(L)'
;MTNVLILGTQVKDDSDIYNLFDSRARTTIIGRNFSNRNVLDQAMENQDMVIVAIDETSSVDLIPTIVESMKIYQVYDIVLIDKLSNKNSHVEAISTEFLKLSGLNYKILDPID
;
A
#
# COMPACT_ATOMS: atom_id res chain seq x y z
N MET A 1 10.06 -6.96 16.57
CA MET A 1 9.55 -5.60 16.29
C MET A 1 9.53 -5.44 14.78
N THR A 2 8.42 -4.96 14.23
CA THR A 2 8.02 -5.04 12.80
C THR A 2 8.41 -3.77 12.04
N ASN A 3 9.07 -3.90 10.89
CA ASN A 3 9.36 -2.81 9.95
C ASN A 3 8.12 -2.58 9.07
N VAL A 4 7.64 -1.34 9.00
CA VAL A 4 6.37 -1.01 8.34
C VAL A 4 6.61 -0.06 7.18
N LEU A 5 6.12 -0.43 6.01
CA LEU A 5 6.04 0.45 4.85
C LEU A 5 4.62 1.01 4.71
N ILE A 6 4.48 2.33 4.71
CA ILE A 6 3.22 3.02 4.48
C ILE A 6 3.26 3.66 3.09
N LEU A 7 2.34 3.23 2.22
CA LEU A 7 2.11 3.78 0.89
C LEU A 7 0.97 4.81 0.99
N GLY A 8 1.37 6.08 1.04
CA GLY A 8 0.50 7.21 1.36
C GLY A 8 -0.39 7.70 0.21
N THR A 9 -1.36 8.55 0.56
CA THR A 9 -2.34 9.17 -0.36
C THR A 9 -1.76 10.28 -1.23
N GLN A 10 -2.46 10.57 -2.33
CA GLN A 10 -2.18 11.60 -3.32
C GLN A 10 -1.70 12.92 -2.70
N VAL A 11 -0.49 13.35 -3.07
CA VAL A 11 0.04 14.67 -2.72
C VAL A 11 -0.49 15.69 -3.70
N LYS A 12 -1.06 16.80 -3.20
CA LYS A 12 -1.75 17.81 -4.02
C LYS A 12 -0.84 18.52 -5.02
N ASP A 13 0.47 18.58 -4.74
CA ASP A 13 1.47 19.22 -5.59
C ASP A 13 2.72 18.32 -5.73
N ASP A 14 3.42 18.41 -6.87
CA ASP A 14 4.67 17.68 -7.17
C ASP A 14 5.83 18.03 -6.19
N SER A 15 5.68 19.07 -5.36
CA SER A 15 6.68 19.55 -4.40
C SER A 15 6.79 18.73 -3.11
N ASP A 16 5.76 17.94 -2.78
CA ASP A 16 5.63 17.30 -1.46
C ASP A 16 5.86 15.77 -1.53
N ILE A 17 6.63 15.30 -2.51
CA ILE A 17 7.06 13.90 -2.57
C ILE A 17 8.07 13.66 -1.45
N TYR A 18 7.63 13.06 -0.34
CA TYR A 18 8.49 12.69 0.77
C TYR A 18 8.64 11.17 0.90
N ASN A 19 9.89 10.73 1.07
CA ASN A 19 10.22 9.45 1.66
C ASN A 19 10.64 9.73 3.10
N LEU A 20 9.75 9.49 4.07
CA LEU A 20 10.04 9.70 5.47
C LEU A 20 10.46 8.37 6.09
N PHE A 21 11.57 8.38 6.83
CA PHE A 21 12.02 7.23 7.60
C PHE A 21 12.04 7.62 9.08
N ASP A 22 11.12 7.05 9.85
CA ASP A 22 11.18 7.09 11.31
C ASP A 22 11.98 5.88 11.80
N SER A 23 13.24 6.10 12.15
CA SER A 23 14.14 5.05 12.65
C SER A 23 13.75 4.51 14.03
N ARG A 24 13.01 5.29 14.82
CA ARG A 24 12.54 4.89 16.16
C ARG A 24 11.34 3.97 16.05
N ALA A 25 10.42 4.30 15.14
CA ALA A 25 9.26 3.47 14.82
C ALA A 25 9.54 2.39 13.76
N ARG A 26 10.72 2.40 13.12
CA ARG A 26 11.09 1.60 11.93
C ARG A 26 10.01 1.64 10.85
N THR A 27 9.51 2.85 10.60
CA THR A 27 8.45 3.10 9.64
C THR A 27 9.00 3.87 8.45
N THR A 28 8.78 3.36 7.24
CA THR A 28 9.04 4.05 5.99
C THR A 28 7.72 4.53 5.42
N ILE A 29 7.61 5.81 5.06
CA ILE A 29 6.41 6.37 4.42
C ILE A 29 6.81 6.87 3.04
N ILE A 30 6.12 6.40 2.01
CA ILE A 30 6.26 6.89 0.62
C ILE A 30 5.02 7.72 0.27
N GLY A 31 5.22 9.01 0.03
CA GLY A 31 4.14 9.94 -0.32
C GLY A 31 3.69 9.92 -1.79
N ARG A 32 4.51 9.45 -2.75
CA ARG A 32 4.11 9.37 -4.17
C ARG A 32 4.95 8.40 -5.01
N ASN A 33 4.38 7.96 -6.13
CA ASN A 33 5.01 7.16 -7.20
C ASN A 33 5.42 5.74 -6.83
N PHE A 34 4.71 5.10 -5.90
CA PHE A 34 4.85 3.66 -5.64
C PHE A 34 4.22 2.78 -6.74
N SER A 35 3.59 3.39 -7.76
CA SER A 35 3.31 2.73 -9.04
C SER A 35 4.59 2.46 -9.86
N ASN A 36 5.67 3.21 -9.62
CA ASN A 36 6.97 2.92 -10.20
C ASN A 36 7.62 1.77 -9.41
N ARG A 37 7.70 0.60 -10.05
CA ARG A 37 8.32 -0.59 -9.46
C ARG A 37 9.73 -0.34 -8.92
N ASN A 38 10.55 0.48 -9.58
CA ASN A 38 11.91 0.73 -9.08
C ASN A 38 11.92 1.42 -7.71
N VAL A 39 10.91 2.24 -7.41
CA VAL A 39 10.76 2.91 -6.11
C VAL A 39 10.14 1.96 -5.09
N LEU A 40 9.08 1.26 -5.50
CA LEU A 40 8.36 0.31 -4.65
C LEU A 40 9.25 -0.85 -4.20
N ASP A 41 9.99 -1.46 -5.12
CA ASP A 41 10.84 -2.62 -4.89
C ASP A 41 11.98 -2.27 -3.91
N GLN A 42 12.61 -1.10 -4.06
CA GLN A 42 13.64 -0.64 -3.12
C GLN A 42 13.08 -0.40 -1.71
N ALA A 43 11.86 0.14 -1.61
CA ALA A 43 11.26 0.43 -0.32
C ALA A 43 10.70 -0.82 0.37
N MET A 44 10.36 -1.85 -0.40
CA MET A 44 9.88 -3.14 0.09
C MET A 44 10.99 -3.97 0.74
N GLU A 45 12.25 -3.69 0.42
CA GLU A 45 13.40 -4.37 1.00
C GLU A 45 13.43 -4.20 2.53
N ASN A 46 13.58 -5.32 3.24
CA ASN A 46 13.61 -5.38 4.71
C ASN A 46 12.31 -4.93 5.40
N GLN A 47 11.17 -4.93 4.71
CA GLN A 47 9.88 -4.65 5.34
C GLN A 47 9.22 -5.93 5.83
N ASP A 48 8.49 -5.83 6.93
CA ASP A 48 7.70 -6.95 7.47
C ASP A 48 6.21 -6.79 7.12
N MET A 49 5.75 -5.55 6.90
CA MET A 49 4.34 -5.22 6.64
C MET A 49 4.21 -4.03 5.68
N VAL A 50 3.15 -4.05 4.86
CA VAL A 50 2.72 -2.90 4.04
C VAL A 50 1.36 -2.37 4.51
N ILE A 51 1.23 -1.05 4.59
CA ILE A 51 -0.05 -0.36 4.77
C ILE A 51 -0.28 0.49 3.53
N VAL A 52 -1.42 0.35 2.88
CA VAL A 52 -1.79 1.11 1.68
C VAL A 52 -3.20 1.66 1.82
N ALA A 53 -3.40 2.92 1.45
CA ALA A 53 -4.73 3.50 1.33
C ALA A 53 -5.20 3.46 -0.13
N ILE A 54 -6.45 3.07 -0.34
CA ILE A 54 -7.13 3.17 -1.64
C ILE A 54 -8.27 4.17 -1.56
N ASP A 55 -8.50 4.87 -2.68
CA ASP A 55 -9.58 5.83 -2.86
C ASP A 55 -10.08 5.80 -4.32
N GLU A 56 -11.05 6.65 -4.68
CA GLU A 56 -11.65 6.68 -6.02
C GLU A 56 -10.66 7.09 -7.13
N THR A 57 -9.47 7.61 -6.78
CA THR A 57 -8.41 7.98 -7.72
C THR A 57 -7.38 6.86 -7.93
N SER A 58 -7.47 5.80 -7.13
CA SER A 58 -6.53 4.70 -7.15
C SER A 58 -6.70 3.85 -8.41
N SER A 59 -5.57 3.46 -9.03
CA SER A 59 -5.59 2.54 -10.16
C SER A 59 -6.04 1.14 -9.72
N VAL A 60 -6.79 0.46 -10.57
CA VAL A 60 -7.18 -0.96 -10.37
C VAL A 60 -5.95 -1.89 -10.28
N ASP A 61 -4.84 -1.50 -10.89
CA ASP A 61 -3.60 -2.29 -10.91
C ASP A 61 -2.71 -2.06 -9.67
N LEU A 62 -3.12 -1.15 -8.77
CA LEU A 62 -2.28 -0.75 -7.64
C LEU A 62 -2.02 -1.90 -6.68
N ILE A 63 -3.09 -2.55 -6.20
CA ILE A 63 -2.98 -3.68 -5.26
C ILE A 63 -2.27 -4.87 -5.91
N PRO A 64 -2.59 -5.27 -7.16
CA PRO A 64 -1.78 -6.27 -7.87
C PRO A 64 -0.28 -5.96 -7.89
N THR A 65 0.10 -4.73 -8.23
CA THR A 65 1.51 -4.30 -8.28
C THR A 65 2.18 -4.43 -6.91
N ILE A 66 1.53 -3.95 -5.85
CA ILE A 66 2.04 -4.04 -4.48
C ILE A 66 2.22 -5.49 -4.05
N VAL A 67 1.21 -6.33 -4.27
CA VAL A 67 1.23 -7.75 -3.91
C VAL A 67 2.34 -8.50 -4.64
N GLU A 68 2.59 -8.20 -5.92
CA GLU A 68 3.69 -8.80 -6.65
C GLU A 68 5.06 -8.42 -6.08
N SER A 69 5.28 -7.14 -5.75
CA SER A 69 6.51 -6.70 -5.08
C SER A 69 6.65 -7.37 -3.71
N MET A 70 5.58 -7.43 -2.91
CA MET A 70 5.59 -8.13 -1.62
C MET A 70 6.04 -9.60 -1.73
N LYS A 71 5.58 -10.32 -2.76
CA LYS A 71 6.00 -11.72 -3.01
C LYS A 71 7.49 -11.84 -3.30
N ILE A 72 8.06 -10.91 -4.07
CA ILE A 72 9.50 -10.89 -4.41
C ILE A 72 10.34 -10.67 -3.14
N TYR A 73 9.92 -9.73 -2.30
CA TYR A 73 10.65 -9.32 -1.11
C TYR A 73 10.22 -10.05 0.17
N GLN A 74 9.39 -11.10 0.04
CA GLN A 74 8.94 -11.95 1.14
C GLN A 74 8.24 -11.16 2.27
N VAL A 75 7.46 -10.15 1.89
CA VAL A 75 6.57 -9.42 2.81
C VAL A 75 5.21 -10.12 2.80
N TYR A 76 4.72 -10.53 3.97
CA TYR A 76 3.54 -11.41 4.06
C TYR A 76 2.29 -10.73 4.64
N ASP A 77 2.42 -9.56 5.26
CA ASP A 77 1.33 -8.85 5.90
C ASP A 77 1.00 -7.54 5.17
N ILE A 78 -0.28 -7.37 4.80
CA ILE A 78 -0.79 -6.13 4.20
C ILE A 78 -2.03 -5.61 4.92
N VAL A 79 -2.08 -4.30 5.16
CA VAL A 79 -3.26 -3.60 5.64
C VAL A 79 -3.74 -2.65 4.56
N LEU A 80 -4.98 -2.85 4.12
CA LEU A 80 -5.67 -1.97 3.19
C LEU A 80 -6.55 -1.01 3.97
N ILE A 81 -6.35 0.30 3.81
CA ILE A 81 -7.25 1.34 4.33
C ILE A 81 -8.19 1.71 3.18
N ASP A 82 -9.45 1.31 3.29
CA ASP A 82 -10.45 1.56 2.25
C ASP A 82 -11.12 2.91 2.46
N LYS A 83 -10.77 3.91 1.65
CA LYS A 83 -11.40 5.24 1.66
C LYS A 83 -12.43 5.41 0.55
N LEU A 84 -12.88 4.32 -0.07
CA LEU A 84 -13.90 4.38 -1.12
C LEU A 84 -15.23 4.78 -0.52
N SER A 85 -15.90 5.72 -1.18
CA SER A 85 -17.23 6.18 -0.79
C SER A 85 -18.32 5.19 -1.22
N ASN A 86 -18.03 4.41 -2.25
CA ASN A 86 -18.93 3.45 -2.86
C ASN A 86 -18.44 2.01 -2.63
N LYS A 87 -19.14 1.26 -1.76
CA LYS A 87 -18.89 -0.16 -1.43
C LYS A 87 -19.14 -1.16 -2.58
N ASN A 88 -19.35 -0.66 -3.79
CA ASN A 88 -19.47 -1.45 -5.02
C ASN A 88 -18.52 -0.91 -6.10
N SER A 89 -17.45 -0.22 -5.70
CA SER A 89 -16.46 0.29 -6.64
C SER A 89 -15.74 -0.88 -7.32
N HIS A 90 -15.42 -0.71 -8.60
CA HIS A 90 -14.63 -1.69 -9.34
C HIS A 90 -13.23 -1.89 -8.73
N VAL A 91 -12.68 -0.82 -8.13
CA VAL A 91 -11.40 -0.82 -7.43
C VAL A 91 -11.44 -1.73 -6.19
N GLU A 92 -12.51 -1.65 -5.40
CA GLU A 92 -12.72 -2.49 -4.22
C GLU A 92 -12.81 -3.97 -4.60
N ALA A 93 -13.63 -4.28 -5.62
CA ALA A 93 -13.87 -5.64 -6.06
C ALA A 93 -12.57 -6.32 -6.55
N ILE A 94 -11.79 -5.63 -7.40
CA ILE A 94 -10.51 -6.15 -7.90
C ILE A 94 -9.50 -6.29 -6.76
N SER A 95 -9.35 -5.25 -5.93
CA SER A 95 -8.39 -5.23 -4.83
C SER A 95 -8.64 -6.38 -3.85
N THR A 96 -9.90 -6.57 -3.44
CA THR A 96 -10.30 -7.59 -2.48
C THR A 96 -10.12 -9.00 -3.05
N GLU A 97 -10.48 -9.21 -4.32
CA GLU A 97 -10.34 -10.52 -4.96
C GLU A 97 -8.86 -10.89 -5.13
N PHE A 98 -8.02 -9.93 -5.51
CA PHE A 98 -6.59 -10.18 -5.64
C PHE A 98 -5.94 -10.51 -4.29
N LEU A 99 -6.33 -9.81 -3.22
CA LEU A 99 -5.87 -10.10 -1.86
C LEU A 99 -6.25 -11.52 -1.42
N LYS A 100 -7.48 -11.97 -1.68
CA LYS A 100 -7.91 -13.36 -1.40
C LYS A 100 -7.05 -14.40 -2.12
N LEU A 101 -6.71 -14.13 -3.38
CA LEU A 101 -5.91 -15.04 -4.21
C LEU A 101 -4.40 -14.94 -3.92
N SER A 102 -3.96 -13.88 -3.24
CA SER A 102 -2.53 -13.59 -3.05
C SER A 102 -1.80 -14.58 -2.12
N GLY A 103 -2.53 -15.22 -1.21
CA GLY A 103 -1.97 -16.03 -0.12
C GLY A 103 -1.31 -15.21 1.00
N LEU A 104 -1.46 -13.89 0.98
CA LEU A 104 -0.95 -12.99 2.02
C LEU A 104 -1.92 -12.93 3.22
N ASN A 105 -1.38 -12.56 4.38
CA ASN A 105 -2.19 -12.14 5.52
C ASN A 105 -2.66 -10.71 5.25
N TYR A 106 -3.96 -10.52 5.00
CA TYR A 106 -4.50 -9.19 4.72
C TYR A 106 -5.57 -8.77 5.73
N LYS A 107 -5.64 -7.46 6.00
CA LYS A 107 -6.75 -6.83 6.73
C LYS A 107 -7.25 -5.63 5.93
N ILE A 108 -8.56 -5.49 5.84
CA ILE A 108 -9.21 -4.32 5.25
C ILE A 108 -9.82 -3.53 6.40
N LEU A 109 -9.50 -2.24 6.48
CA LEU A 109 -9.94 -1.33 7.53
C LEU A 109 -10.71 -0.16 6.90
N ASP A 110 -11.89 0.09 7.42
CA ASP A 110 -12.65 1.31 7.15
C ASP A 110 -12.06 2.45 8.03
N PRO A 111 -11.80 3.65 7.49
CA PRO A 111 -11.41 4.80 8.29
C PRO A 111 -12.54 5.21 9.24
N ILE A 112 -12.17 5.74 10.40
CA ILE A 112 -13.12 6.34 11.34
C ILE A 112 -13.39 7.78 10.86
N ASP A 113 -14.67 8.17 10.81
CA ASP A 113 -15.13 9.54 10.52
C ASP A 113 -14.55 10.60 11.47
#